data_AF-A0A814YH16-F1
#
_entry.id   AF-A0A814YH16-F1
#
_cell.length_a   1.000
_cell.length_b   1.000
_cell.length_c   1.000
_cell.angle_alpha   90.00
_cell.angle_beta   90.00
_cell.angle_gamma   90.00
#
_symmetry.space_group_name_H-M   'P 1'
#
loop_
_entity.id
_entity.type
_entity.pdbx_description
1 polymer ?
#
loop_
_entity_poly.entity_id
_entity_poly.type
_entity_poly.pdbx_seq_one_letter_code
_entity_poly.pdbx_strand_id
1 'polypeptide(L)'
;MLLKLLMLLICTTVVIQGARQQQYHHRRQLFGSSTQRLPSNGYLVKSYSVYFNGQIVNGLSSLSFKDLGSGYAKDSSNAFYAGNKIAGASSYLFEVLGDRYAKDAWYAFYASNKIEGSSGYSFEALGDRYAKDSSNAYYAGKKIAGASSYSFEALGDHYAKDSSNVYYAGNKIVGASSYSFEALGD
;
A
#
# COMPACT_ATOMS: atom_id res chain seq x y z
N MET A 1 -11.64 -39.64 -58.30
CA MET A 1 -10.77 -39.69 -57.09
C MET A 1 -10.73 -38.38 -56.31
N LEU A 2 -10.84 -37.20 -56.95
CA LEU A 2 -10.82 -35.89 -56.27
C LEU A 2 -11.96 -35.67 -55.23
N LEU A 3 -13.17 -36.15 -55.49
CA LEU A 3 -14.33 -35.91 -54.62
C LEU A 3 -14.25 -36.63 -53.26
N LYS A 4 -13.59 -37.80 -53.20
CA LYS A 4 -13.37 -38.56 -51.94
C LYS A 4 -12.34 -37.88 -51.03
N LEU A 5 -11.33 -37.22 -51.60
CA LEU A 5 -10.29 -36.53 -50.85
C LEU A 5 -10.83 -35.24 -50.20
N LEU A 6 -11.75 -34.55 -50.88
CA LEU A 6 -12.39 -33.34 -50.37
C LEU A 6 -13.33 -33.60 -49.18
N MET A 7 -14.09 -34.70 -49.20
CA MET A 7 -14.95 -35.07 -48.05
C MET A 7 -14.13 -35.48 -46.81
N LEU A 8 -12.96 -36.11 -47.00
CA LEU A 8 -12.09 -36.50 -45.89
C LEU A 8 -11.51 -35.26 -45.17
N LEU A 9 -11.10 -34.24 -45.92
CA LEU A 9 -10.60 -32.97 -45.34
C LEU A 9 -11.67 -32.24 -44.53
N ILE A 10 -12.91 -32.16 -45.04
CA ILE A 10 -14.03 -31.51 -44.35
C ILE A 10 -14.40 -32.26 -43.05
N CYS A 11 -14.37 -33.59 -43.06
CA CYS A 11 -14.61 -34.37 -41.84
C CYS A 11 -13.58 -34.09 -40.74
N THR A 12 -12.29 -33.99 -41.10
CA THR A 12 -11.23 -33.75 -40.10
C THR A 12 -11.33 -32.37 -39.44
N THR A 13 -11.67 -31.32 -40.19
CA THR A 13 -11.78 -29.96 -39.65
C THR A 13 -12.99 -29.79 -38.74
N VAL A 14 -14.12 -30.42 -39.07
CA VAL A 14 -15.34 -30.42 -38.24
C VAL A 14 -15.10 -31.17 -36.92
N VAL A 15 -14.39 -32.31 -36.95
CA VAL A 15 -14.02 -33.05 -35.73
C VAL A 15 -13.08 -32.22 -34.83
N ILE A 16 -12.09 -31.52 -35.40
CA ILE A 16 -11.18 -30.64 -34.65
C ILE A 16 -11.93 -29.46 -34.02
N GLN A 17 -12.88 -28.84 -34.74
CA GLN A 17 -13.72 -27.78 -34.18
C GLN A 17 -14.64 -28.27 -33.07
N GLY A 18 -15.25 -29.46 -33.24
CA GLY A 18 -16.08 -30.10 -32.21
C GLY A 18 -15.30 -30.42 -30.93
N ALA A 19 -14.10 -30.97 -31.05
CA ALA A 19 -13.21 -31.24 -29.92
C ALA A 19 -12.77 -29.93 -29.22
N ARG A 20 -12.49 -28.87 -29.99
CA ARG A 20 -12.11 -27.55 -29.45
C ARG A 20 -13.26 -26.88 -28.70
N GLN A 21 -14.50 -27.05 -29.15
CA GLN A 21 -15.67 -26.53 -28.43
C GLN A 21 -16.01 -27.36 -27.18
N GLN A 22 -15.91 -28.69 -27.24
CA GLN A 22 -16.11 -29.54 -26.05
C GLN A 22 -15.04 -29.28 -24.98
N GLN A 23 -13.79 -29.06 -25.37
CA GLN A 23 -12.73 -28.68 -24.44
C GLN A 23 -12.95 -27.27 -23.85
N TYR A 24 -13.58 -26.36 -24.60
CA TYR A 24 -13.99 -25.03 -24.11
C TYR A 24 -15.18 -25.11 -23.14
N HIS A 25 -16.17 -25.98 -23.41
CA HIS A 25 -17.32 -26.21 -22.54
C HIS A 25 -16.96 -27.00 -21.27
N HIS A 26 -16.04 -27.96 -21.35
CA HIS A 26 -15.55 -28.70 -20.19
C HIS A 26 -14.62 -27.84 -19.31
N ARG A 27 -13.79 -26.98 -19.93
CA ARG A 27 -12.95 -26.01 -19.20
C ARG A 27 -13.78 -24.91 -18.50
N ARG A 28 -15.02 -24.66 -18.93
CA ARG A 28 -15.98 -23.77 -18.24
C ARG A 28 -16.63 -24.38 -16.99
N GLN A 29 -16.58 -25.71 -16.80
CA GLN A 29 -17.16 -26.36 -15.62
C GLN A 29 -16.16 -26.58 -14.47
N LEU A 30 -14.85 -26.38 -14.71
CA LEU A 30 -13.82 -26.42 -13.66
C LEU A 30 -13.59 -25.06 -12.97
N PHE A 31 -14.17 -23.98 -13.49
CA PHE A 31 -14.18 -22.68 -12.81
C PHE A 31 -15.48 -22.53 -12.03
N GLY A 32 -15.54 -23.29 -10.93
CA GLY A 32 -16.50 -23.05 -9.87
C GLY A 32 -16.46 -21.57 -9.46
N SER A 33 -17.61 -20.94 -9.61
CA SER A 33 -17.93 -19.60 -9.14
C SER A 33 -17.76 -19.52 -7.63
N SER A 34 -16.54 -19.26 -7.17
CA SER A 34 -16.32 -18.63 -5.87
C SER A 34 -16.06 -17.16 -6.11
N THR A 35 -17.14 -16.37 -6.19
CA THR A 35 -17.07 -14.94 -5.91
C THR A 35 -16.66 -14.84 -4.44
N GLN A 36 -15.35 -14.98 -4.17
CA GLN A 36 -14.82 -14.73 -2.85
C GLN A 36 -14.98 -13.23 -2.62
N ARG A 37 -15.89 -12.89 -1.69
CA ARG A 37 -16.11 -11.56 -1.09
C ARG A 37 -14.85 -10.71 -1.20
N LEU A 38 -14.93 -9.46 -1.64
CA LEU A 38 -13.84 -8.48 -1.53
C LEU A 38 -13.53 -8.26 -0.04
N PRO A 39 -12.46 -8.84 0.54
CA PRO A 39 -12.06 -8.45 1.87
C PRO A 39 -10.97 -7.40 1.67
N SER A 40 -10.94 -6.36 2.50
CA SER A 40 -9.72 -5.62 2.80
C SER A 40 -9.23 -4.60 1.74
N ASN A 41 -9.39 -3.31 2.06
CA ASN A 41 -8.52 -2.17 1.70
C ASN A 41 -7.95 -2.03 0.27
N GLY A 42 -8.60 -2.62 -0.74
CA GLY A 42 -8.24 -2.52 -2.16
C GLY A 42 -7.44 -3.70 -2.74
N TYR A 43 -6.98 -4.65 -1.91
CA TYR A 43 -6.26 -5.83 -2.41
C TYR A 43 -7.16 -7.04 -2.66
N LEU A 44 -6.82 -7.84 -3.68
CA LEU A 44 -7.50 -9.07 -4.03
C LEU A 44 -6.48 -10.14 -4.43
N VAL A 45 -6.61 -11.35 -3.91
CA VAL A 45 -5.82 -12.51 -4.36
C VAL A 45 -6.67 -13.36 -5.30
N LYS A 46 -6.18 -13.63 -6.51
CA LYS A 46 -6.86 -14.49 -7.49
C LYS A 46 -5.84 -15.24 -8.34
N SER A 47 -6.00 -16.55 -8.46
CA SER A 47 -5.18 -17.41 -9.34
C SER A 47 -3.68 -17.19 -9.15
N TYR A 48 -3.22 -17.23 -7.89
CA TYR A 48 -1.81 -17.00 -7.52
C TYR A 48 -1.24 -15.62 -7.90
N SER A 49 -2.11 -14.64 -8.14
CA SER A 49 -1.74 -13.25 -8.38
C SER A 49 -2.41 -12.35 -7.35
N VAL A 50 -1.74 -11.28 -6.97
CA VAL A 50 -2.29 -10.23 -6.11
C VAL A 50 -2.59 -9.01 -6.95
N TYR A 51 -3.75 -8.41 -6.71
CA TYR A 51 -4.24 -7.24 -7.40
C TYR A 51 -4.50 -6.13 -6.40
N PHE A 52 -4.28 -4.88 -6.81
CA PHE A 52 -4.71 -3.69 -6.10
C PHE A 52 -5.62 -2.88 -7.02
N ASN A 53 -6.85 -2.59 -6.59
CA ASN A 53 -7.86 -1.90 -7.40
C ASN A 53 -8.02 -2.49 -8.83
N GLY A 54 -7.97 -3.81 -8.94
CA GLY A 54 -8.13 -4.54 -10.20
C GLY A 54 -6.87 -4.63 -11.07
N GLN A 55 -5.77 -3.96 -10.71
CA GLN A 55 -4.49 -4.05 -11.41
C GLN A 55 -3.56 -5.05 -10.73
N ILE A 56 -2.85 -5.87 -11.51
CA ILE A 56 -1.88 -6.83 -10.98
C ILE A 56 -0.72 -6.11 -10.29
N VAL A 57 -0.32 -6.59 -9.12
CA VAL A 57 0.79 -6.05 -8.33
C VAL A 57 2.06 -6.82 -8.67
N ASN A 58 2.92 -6.20 -9.47
CA ASN A 58 4.15 -6.84 -9.92
C ASN A 58 5.15 -7.04 -8.78
N GLY A 59 5.78 -8.22 -8.73
CA GLY A 59 6.81 -8.56 -7.75
C GLY A 59 6.29 -8.88 -6.35
N LEU A 60 4.97 -8.85 -6.13
CA LEU A 60 4.34 -9.26 -4.88
C LEU A 60 4.01 -10.75 -4.92
N SER A 61 4.52 -11.52 -3.95
CA SER A 61 4.26 -12.96 -3.86
C SER A 61 2.91 -13.25 -3.22
N SER A 62 2.00 -13.88 -3.96
CA SER A 62 0.70 -14.31 -3.41
C SER A 62 0.81 -15.41 -2.34
N LEU A 63 1.95 -16.12 -2.28
CA LEU A 63 2.15 -17.23 -1.34
C LEU A 63 2.40 -16.76 0.09
N SER A 64 3.03 -15.59 0.25
CA SER A 64 3.34 -14.98 1.56
C SER A 64 2.68 -13.63 1.76
N PHE A 65 1.72 -13.29 0.88
CA PHE A 65 0.95 -12.04 0.93
C PHE A 65 0.22 -11.87 2.26
N LYS A 66 0.30 -10.66 2.79
CA LYS A 66 -0.48 -10.17 3.92
C LYS A 66 -0.97 -8.77 3.61
N ASP A 67 -2.29 -8.56 3.65
CA ASP A 67 -2.83 -7.20 3.73
C ASP A 67 -2.60 -6.66 5.15
N LEU A 68 -2.00 -5.49 5.23
CA LEU A 68 -1.74 -4.77 6.49
C LEU A 68 -2.74 -3.63 6.71
N GLY A 69 -3.59 -3.37 5.71
CA GLY A 69 -4.62 -2.35 5.74
C GLY A 69 -4.15 -0.95 5.39
N SER A 70 -5.10 -0.03 5.22
CA SER A 70 -4.84 1.36 4.79
C SER A 70 -4.02 1.47 3.49
N GLY A 71 -4.16 0.48 2.60
CA GLY A 71 -3.42 0.36 1.35
C GLY A 71 -2.03 -0.29 1.48
N TYR A 72 -1.56 -0.59 2.68
CA TYR A 72 -0.30 -1.30 2.89
C TYR A 72 -0.47 -2.81 2.79
N ALA A 73 0.50 -3.46 2.18
CA ALA A 73 0.61 -4.90 2.17
C ALA A 73 2.08 -5.31 2.25
N LYS A 74 2.33 -6.59 2.53
CA LYS A 74 3.67 -7.15 2.38
C LYS A 74 3.62 -8.59 1.91
N ASP A 75 4.76 -9.05 1.41
CA ASP A 75 5.07 -10.47 1.31
C ASP A 75 6.28 -10.79 2.21
N SER A 76 6.87 -11.97 2.06
CA SER A 76 8.03 -12.37 2.86
C SER A 76 9.28 -11.52 2.61
N SER A 77 9.38 -10.80 1.50
CA SER A 77 10.59 -10.08 1.06
C SER A 77 10.39 -8.58 0.88
N ASN A 78 9.17 -8.13 0.62
CA ASN A 78 8.87 -6.77 0.19
C ASN A 78 7.67 -6.20 0.93
N ALA A 79 7.67 -4.88 1.13
CA ALA A 79 6.50 -4.12 1.54
C ALA A 79 5.96 -3.30 0.35
N PHE A 80 4.65 -3.06 0.36
CA PHE A 80 3.92 -2.38 -0.70
C PHE A 80 2.94 -1.37 -0.11
N TYR A 81 2.70 -0.29 -0.85
CA TYR A 81 1.62 0.66 -0.61
C TYR A 81 0.85 0.89 -1.90
N ALA A 82 -0.46 0.69 -1.87
CA ALA A 82 -1.38 0.85 -2.99
C ALA A 82 -0.89 0.15 -4.27
N GLY A 83 -0.41 -1.09 -4.15
CA GLY A 83 0.14 -1.89 -5.25
C GLY A 83 1.55 -1.49 -5.71
N ASN A 84 2.19 -0.50 -5.09
CA ASN A 84 3.55 -0.08 -5.43
C ASN A 84 4.53 -0.60 -4.38
N LYS A 85 5.64 -1.22 -4.83
CA LYS A 85 6.72 -1.65 -3.94
C LYS A 85 7.34 -0.44 -3.25
N ILE A 86 7.53 -0.52 -1.94
CA ILE A 86 8.21 0.51 -1.15
C ILE A 86 9.71 0.26 -1.24
N ALA A 87 10.43 1.09 -1.98
CA ALA A 87 11.86 0.91 -2.18
C ALA A 87 12.63 1.08 -0.86
N GLY A 88 13.56 0.16 -0.59
CA GLY A 88 14.38 0.18 0.62
C GLY A 88 13.69 -0.29 1.90
N ALA A 89 12.39 -0.59 1.86
CA ALA A 89 11.68 -1.15 3.00
C ALA A 89 12.00 -2.63 3.20
N SER A 90 12.29 -2.99 4.44
CA SER A 90 12.34 -4.38 4.89
C SER A 90 10.93 -4.90 5.19
N SER A 91 10.59 -6.09 4.69
CA SER A 91 9.35 -6.79 5.11
C SER A 91 9.41 -7.26 6.57
N TYR A 92 10.62 -7.44 7.12
CA TYR A 92 10.85 -7.80 8.52
C TYR A 92 10.53 -6.63 9.44
N LEU A 93 9.69 -6.88 10.44
CA LEU A 93 9.15 -5.89 11.38
C LEU A 93 8.47 -4.68 10.72
N PHE A 94 8.00 -4.83 9.48
CA PHE A 94 7.20 -3.80 8.83
C PHE A 94 5.85 -3.65 9.55
N GLU A 95 5.56 -2.42 10.00
CA GLU A 95 4.43 -2.03 10.81
C GLU A 95 3.73 -0.81 10.19
N VAL A 96 2.40 -0.83 10.15
CA VAL A 96 1.58 0.30 9.70
C VAL A 96 1.15 1.11 10.90
N LEU A 97 1.41 2.42 10.88
CA LEU A 97 1.18 3.31 12.02
C LEU A 97 -0.10 4.15 11.90
N GLY A 98 -0.74 4.15 10.72
CA GLY A 98 -1.87 5.02 10.41
C GLY A 98 -1.44 6.28 9.67
N ASP A 99 -2.40 7.08 9.18
CA ASP A 99 -2.13 8.34 8.45
C ASP A 99 -1.13 8.25 7.29
N ARG A 100 -1.10 7.09 6.63
CA ARG A 100 -0.13 6.75 5.58
C ARG A 100 1.32 6.68 6.07
N TYR A 101 1.54 6.53 7.36
CA TYR A 101 2.85 6.18 7.92
C TYR A 101 2.96 4.67 8.12
N ALA A 102 4.16 4.18 7.87
CA ALA A 102 4.61 2.85 8.23
C ALA A 102 6.08 2.91 8.61
N LYS A 103 6.59 1.87 9.27
CA LYS A 103 8.00 1.75 9.61
C LYS A 103 8.48 0.32 9.48
N ASP A 104 9.79 0.16 9.31
CA ASP A 104 10.49 -1.06 9.66
C ASP A 104 11.46 -0.78 10.82
N ALA A 105 12.37 -1.71 11.11
CA ALA A 105 13.32 -1.54 12.22
C ALA A 105 14.31 -0.37 12.02
N TRP A 106 14.51 0.10 10.79
CA TRP A 106 15.55 1.09 10.44
C TRP A 106 14.97 2.42 9.98
N TYR A 107 13.90 2.39 9.18
CA TYR A 107 13.38 3.57 8.51
C TYR A 107 11.88 3.67 8.69
N ALA A 108 11.39 4.91 8.60
CA ALA A 108 9.98 5.19 8.41
C ALA A 108 9.67 5.53 6.96
N PHE A 109 8.40 5.36 6.61
CA PHE A 109 7.87 5.50 5.27
C PHE A 109 6.58 6.31 5.33
N TYR A 110 6.40 7.17 4.33
CA TYR A 110 5.12 7.85 4.07
C TYR A 110 4.58 7.36 2.73
N ALA A 111 3.45 6.66 2.76
CA ALA A 111 2.92 5.90 1.62
C ALA A 111 4.02 4.97 1.06
N SER A 112 4.38 5.15 -0.21
CA SER A 112 5.42 4.37 -0.89
C SER A 112 6.84 4.92 -0.75
N ASN A 113 7.03 6.03 -0.04
CA ASN A 113 8.31 6.76 0.00
C ASN A 113 9.01 6.55 1.33
N LYS A 114 10.32 6.26 1.27
CA LYS A 114 11.20 6.30 2.44
C LYS A 114 11.34 7.74 2.93
N ILE A 115 11.26 7.95 4.25
CA ILE A 115 11.53 9.24 4.88
C ILE A 115 13.03 9.28 5.18
N GLU A 116 13.77 10.06 4.39
CA GLU A 116 15.23 10.13 4.55
C GLU A 116 15.64 10.74 5.91
N GLY A 117 16.61 10.10 6.56
CA GLY A 117 17.08 10.50 7.89
C GLY A 117 16.17 10.10 9.04
N SER A 118 15.06 9.40 8.78
CA SER A 118 14.20 8.87 9.84
C SER A 118 14.80 7.67 10.55
N SER A 119 14.42 7.50 11.82
CA SER A 119 14.74 6.34 12.64
C SER A 119 13.48 5.50 12.85
N GLY A 120 13.37 4.38 12.13
CA GLY A 120 12.24 3.44 12.29
C GLY A 120 12.08 2.98 13.75
N TYR A 121 13.19 2.71 14.44
CA TYR A 121 13.19 2.30 15.85
C TYR A 121 12.40 3.23 16.78
N SER A 122 12.52 4.55 16.59
CA SER A 122 11.88 5.57 17.44
C SER A 122 10.73 6.30 16.75
N PHE A 123 10.32 5.88 15.55
CA PHE A 123 9.29 6.57 14.78
C PHE A 123 7.88 6.32 15.34
N GLU A 124 7.11 7.40 15.43
CA GLU A 124 5.76 7.47 15.96
C GLU A 124 4.91 8.38 15.06
N ALA A 125 3.72 7.91 14.68
CA ALA A 125 2.71 8.74 14.03
C ALA A 125 1.86 9.43 15.10
N LEU A 126 1.69 10.75 14.99
CA LEU A 126 1.03 11.59 16.01
C LEU A 126 -0.42 11.95 15.63
N GLY A 127 -0.86 11.61 14.42
CA GLY A 127 -2.15 12.04 13.88
C GLY A 127 -2.03 13.26 12.95
N ASP A 128 -3.07 13.50 12.16
CA ASP A 128 -3.17 14.60 11.18
C ASP A 128 -1.98 14.75 10.24
N ARG A 129 -1.37 13.61 9.88
CA ARG A 129 -0.15 13.50 9.09
C ARG A 129 1.13 14.00 9.78
N TYR A 130 1.08 14.35 11.06
CA TYR A 130 2.27 14.56 11.86
C TYR A 130 2.86 13.24 12.34
N ALA A 131 4.17 13.23 12.46
CA ALA A 131 4.93 12.13 13.02
C ALA A 131 6.22 12.67 13.62
N LYS A 132 6.88 11.87 14.45
CA LYS A 132 8.22 12.19 14.96
C LYS A 132 9.06 10.94 15.11
N ASP A 133 10.36 11.15 15.17
CA ASP A 133 11.29 10.20 15.78
C ASP A 133 12.05 10.89 16.91
N SER A 134 13.05 10.22 17.48
CA SER A 134 13.87 10.76 18.56
C SER A 134 14.60 12.07 18.22
N SER A 135 14.78 12.40 16.94
CA SER A 135 15.63 13.51 16.49
C SER A 135 14.90 14.54 15.62
N ASN A 136 13.76 14.19 15.03
CA ASN A 136 13.09 14.98 14.01
C ASN A 136 11.57 14.91 14.18
N ALA A 137 10.89 15.99 13.78
CA ALA A 137 9.45 16.00 13.54
C ALA A 137 9.18 16.07 12.03
N TYR A 138 8.04 15.50 11.62
CA TYR A 138 7.65 15.35 10.23
C TYR A 138 6.20 15.73 10.00
N TYR A 139 5.90 16.23 8.80
CA TYR A 139 4.54 16.38 8.29
C TYR A 139 4.45 15.76 6.90
N ALA A 140 3.51 14.84 6.71
CA ALA A 140 3.31 14.08 5.47
C ALA A 140 4.62 13.52 4.88
N GLY A 141 5.48 12.93 5.72
CA GLY A 141 6.77 12.36 5.34
C GLY A 141 7.90 13.36 5.10
N LYS A 142 7.69 14.66 5.31
CA LYS A 142 8.72 15.69 5.16
C LYS A 142 9.18 16.18 6.53
N LYS A 143 10.50 16.27 6.73
CA LYS A 143 11.08 16.82 7.95
C LYS A 143 10.69 18.30 8.12
N ILE A 144 10.25 18.66 9.31
CA ILE A 144 9.94 20.04 9.69
C ILE A 144 11.23 20.68 10.20
N ALA A 145 11.74 21.66 9.47
CA ALA A 145 13.00 22.32 9.81
C ALA A 145 12.86 23.16 11.10
N GLY A 146 13.80 22.98 12.04
CA GLY A 146 13.85 23.72 13.30
C GLY A 146 12.89 23.23 14.39
N ALA A 147 12.07 22.21 14.10
CA ALA A 147 11.17 21.64 15.09
C ALA A 147 11.90 20.78 16.13
N SER A 148 11.55 20.95 17.40
CA SER A 148 12.06 20.14 18.50
C SER A 148 11.22 18.88 18.67
N SER A 149 11.72 17.72 18.23
CA SER A 149 11.03 16.42 18.37
C SER A 149 10.73 16.05 19.82
N TYR A 150 11.58 16.47 20.76
CA TYR A 150 11.45 16.18 22.19
C TYR A 150 10.11 16.70 22.75
N SER A 151 9.72 17.91 22.37
CA SER A 151 8.49 18.57 22.82
C SER A 151 7.41 18.64 21.73
N PHE A 152 7.58 17.94 20.61
CA PHE A 152 6.66 18.03 19.47
C PHE A 152 5.37 17.29 19.77
N GLU A 153 4.24 17.96 19.51
CA GLU A 153 2.88 17.48 19.77
C GLU A 153 1.95 17.91 18.61
N ALA A 154 1.13 16.99 18.12
CA ALA A 154 0.04 17.31 17.19
C ALA A 154 -1.20 17.74 17.99
N LEU A 155 -1.84 18.83 17.56
CA LEU A 155 -2.93 19.47 18.31
C LEU A 155 -4.33 19.20 17.72
N GLY A 156 -4.43 18.51 16.58
CA GLY A 156 -5.66 18.45 15.80
C GLY A 156 -5.62 19.38 14.59
N ASP A 157 -6.43 19.09 13.57
CA ASP A 157 -6.73 19.96 12.42
C ASP A 157 -5.49 20.51 11.71
N HIS A 158 -4.47 19.66 11.57
CA HIS A 158 -3.17 19.99 11.01
C HIS A 158 -2.37 21.05 11.77
N TYR A 159 -2.75 21.39 13.00
CA TYR A 159 -1.90 22.14 13.92
C TYR A 159 -0.99 21.20 14.70
N ALA A 160 0.21 21.70 14.98
CA ALA A 160 1.16 21.08 15.89
C ALA A 160 1.96 22.16 16.58
N LYS A 161 2.62 21.82 17.68
CA LYS A 161 3.56 22.73 18.34
C LYS A 161 4.77 21.98 18.88
N ASP A 162 5.82 22.74 19.14
CA ASP A 162 6.87 22.37 20.07
C ASP A 162 6.97 23.43 21.18
N SER A 163 7.97 23.34 22.04
CA SER A 163 8.14 24.29 23.16
C SER A 163 8.29 25.75 22.71
N SER A 164 8.72 26.01 21.48
CA SER A 164 9.09 27.35 20.98
C SER A 164 8.27 27.82 19.78
N ASN A 165 7.59 26.91 19.09
CA ASN A 165 7.00 27.18 17.78
C ASN A 165 5.62 26.51 17.65
N VAL A 166 4.77 27.12 16.84
CA VAL A 166 3.52 26.53 16.36
C VAL A 166 3.63 26.28 14.87
N TYR A 167 3.02 25.20 14.39
CA TYR A 167 3.05 24.76 13.01
C TYR A 167 1.63 24.52 12.48
N TYR A 168 1.42 24.85 11.21
CA TYR A 168 0.24 24.45 10.45
C TYR A 168 0.68 23.71 9.20
N ALA A 169 0.20 22.48 9.03
CA ALA A 169 0.59 21.57 7.96
C ALA A 169 2.12 21.50 7.76
N GLY A 170 2.89 21.44 8.86
CA GLY A 170 4.34 21.41 8.86
C GLY A 170 5.05 22.75 8.63
N ASN A 171 4.32 23.85 8.44
CA ASN A 171 4.89 25.18 8.26
C ASN A 171 4.85 25.95 9.58
N LYS A 172 5.98 26.54 9.99
CA LYS A 172 6.04 27.38 11.19
C LYS A 172 5.17 28.63 11.02
N ILE A 173 4.31 28.89 12.00
CA ILE A 173 3.49 30.10 12.10
C ILE A 173 4.30 31.18 12.83
N VAL A 174 4.71 32.22 12.11
CA VAL A 174 5.52 33.30 12.69
C VAL A 174 4.67 34.16 13.62
N GLY A 175 5.19 34.45 14.82
CA GLY A 175 4.51 35.27 15.82
C GLY A 175 3.50 34.53 16.70
N ALA A 176 3.23 33.25 16.43
CA ALA A 176 2.41 32.42 17.29
C ALA A 176 3.16 32.05 18.58
N SER A 177 2.50 32.21 19.73
CA SER A 177 3.02 31.79 21.03
C SER A 177 2.67 30.33 21.28
N SER A 178 3.66 29.44 21.29
CA SER A 178 3.47 28.02 21.65
C SER A 178 2.88 27.82 23.05
N TYR A 179 3.07 28.78 23.95
CA TYR A 179 2.59 28.71 25.34
C TYR A 179 1.07 28.89 25.45
N SER A 180 0.49 29.76 24.62
CA SER A 180 -0.94 30.12 24.67
C SER A 180 -1.75 29.62 23.47
N PHE A 181 -1.15 28.78 22.61
CA PHE A 181 -1.83 28.27 21.43
C PHE A 181 -2.68 27.04 21.77
N GLU A 182 -3.95 27.11 21.41
CA GLU A 182 -4.92 26.03 21.48
C GLU A 182 -5.58 25.90 20.11
N ALA A 183 -5.62 24.69 19.57
CA ALA A 183 -6.40 24.40 18.38
C ALA A 183 -7.87 24.28 18.83
N LEU A 184 -8.70 25.23 18.38
CA LEU A 184 -10.15 25.14 18.56
C LEU A 184 -10.62 24.12 17.51
N GLY A 185 -10.75 22.86 17.93
CA GLY A 185 -11.27 21.82 17.05
C GLY A 185 -12.65 22.16 16.48
N ASP A 186 -13.02 21.49 15.39
CA ASP A 186 -14.36 21.58 14.79
C ASP A 186 -15.50 21.15 15.74
#